data_AF-A0A255QND4-F1
#
_entry.id   AF-A0A255QND4-F1
#
_cell.length_a   1.000
_cell.length_b   1.000
_cell.length_c   1.000
_cell.angle_alpha   90.00
_cell.angle_beta   90.00
_cell.angle_gamma   90.00
#
_symmetry.space_group_name_H-M   'P 1'
#
loop_
_entity.id
_entity.type
_entity.pdbx_description
1 polymer ?
#
loop_
_entity_poly.entity_id
_entity_poly.type
_entity_poly.pdbx_seq_one_letter_code
_entity_poly.pdbx_strand_id
1 'polypeptide(L)'
;MNTETKTNPEIEAQLDSLAAHCCEVLQGEASLSDDRCEQLIRSLLMSGFRNKKGMSIQTELDARVKDQCGERAMHRGGELSSMAAKIESKFDELARWETKNPADDTEDPKPANVSSATDA
;
A
#
# COMPACT_ATOMS: atom_id res chain seq x y z
N MET A 1 -13.46 -1.05 -27.38
CA MET A 1 -14.39 -1.06 -26.22
C MET A 1 -13.55 -0.68 -25.02
N ASN A 2 -13.63 0.58 -24.59
CA ASN A 2 -12.78 1.13 -23.52
C ASN A 2 -13.53 1.04 -22.20
N THR A 3 -13.26 0.01 -21.42
CA THR A 3 -13.65 -0.03 -20.01
C THR A 3 -12.63 0.78 -19.23
N GLU A 4 -12.77 2.11 -19.23
CA GLU A 4 -12.11 2.97 -18.23
C GLU A 4 -12.73 2.64 -16.87
N THR A 5 -12.17 1.66 -16.17
CA THR A 5 -12.25 1.58 -14.71
C THR A 5 -11.52 2.80 -14.16
N LYS A 6 -12.16 3.98 -14.19
CA LYS A 6 -11.65 5.17 -13.51
C LYS A 6 -11.50 4.83 -12.03
N THR A 7 -10.27 4.58 -11.58
CA THR A 7 -10.02 4.53 -10.15
C THR A 7 -10.13 5.94 -9.59
N ASN A 8 -10.17 6.07 -8.27
CA ASN A 8 -10.18 7.38 -7.63
C ASN A 8 -8.90 8.13 -8.07
N PRO A 9 -8.96 9.42 -8.49
CA PRO A 9 -7.76 10.19 -8.83
C PRO A 9 -6.64 10.10 -7.78
N GLU A 10 -6.98 9.94 -6.51
CA GLU A 10 -6.01 9.71 -5.44
C GLU A 10 -5.26 8.37 -5.57
N ILE A 11 -5.97 7.29 -5.94
CA ILE A 11 -5.38 5.97 -6.23
C ILE A 11 -4.44 6.08 -7.43
N GLU A 12 -4.90 6.72 -8.51
CA GLU A 12 -4.07 6.95 -9.71
C GLU A 12 -2.79 7.69 -9.36
N ALA A 13 -2.88 8.79 -8.61
CA ALA A 13 -1.73 9.59 -8.19
C ALA A 13 -0.75 8.80 -7.30
N GLN A 14 -1.26 7.94 -6.41
CA GLN A 14 -0.43 7.09 -5.55
C GLN A 14 0.28 6.00 -6.35
N LEU A 15 -0.40 5.37 -7.31
CA LEU A 15 0.20 4.39 -8.22
C LEU A 15 1.26 5.03 -9.11
N ASP A 16 1.00 6.23 -9.62
CA ASP A 16 1.98 6.97 -10.42
C ASP A 16 3.20 7.37 -9.59
N SER A 17 3.01 7.80 -8.35
CA SER A 17 4.11 8.14 -7.43
C SER A 17 4.95 6.91 -7.08
N LEU A 18 4.32 5.75 -6.91
CA LEU A 18 5.01 4.49 -6.63
C LEU A 18 5.74 3.96 -7.87
N ALA A 19 5.18 4.14 -9.07
CA ALA A 19 5.84 3.85 -10.33
C ALA A 19 7.07 4.75 -10.55
N ALA A 20 6.95 6.06 -10.28
CA ALA A 20 8.08 6.99 -10.32
C ALA A 20 9.18 6.59 -9.32
N HIS A 21 8.81 6.14 -8.12
CA HIS A 21 9.78 5.61 -7.16
C HIS A 21 10.49 4.35 -7.68
N CYS A 22 9.75 3.44 -8.30
CA CYS A 22 10.34 2.26 -8.93
C CYS A 22 11.31 2.64 -10.07
N CYS A 23 10.98 3.70 -10.81
CA CYS A 23 11.85 4.30 -11.81
C CYS A 23 13.17 4.79 -11.21
N GLU A 24 13.13 5.52 -10.09
CA GLU A 24 14.34 5.99 -9.37
C GLU A 24 15.20 4.81 -8.86
N VAL A 25 14.57 3.75 -8.34
CA VAL A 25 15.28 2.53 -7.91
C VAL A 25 15.96 1.84 -9.09
N LEU A 26 15.27 1.71 -10.23
CA LEU A 26 15.86 1.16 -11.46
C LEU A 26 16.98 2.04 -12.03
N GLN A 27 17.11 3.27 -11.59
CA GLN A 27 18.22 4.16 -11.94
C GLN A 27 19.37 4.10 -10.93
N GLY A 28 19.18 3.42 -9.81
CA GLY A 28 20.13 3.37 -8.70
C GLY A 28 20.14 4.64 -7.86
N GLU A 29 19.10 5.47 -7.98
CA GLU A 29 18.96 6.76 -7.30
C GLU A 29 18.19 6.63 -5.97
N ALA A 30 17.45 5.53 -5.80
CA ALA A 30 16.64 5.25 -4.61
C ALA A 30 16.72 3.77 -4.19
N SER A 31 16.10 3.44 -3.05
CA SER A 31 15.94 2.07 -2.57
C SER A 31 14.47 1.73 -2.35
N LEU A 32 14.08 0.47 -2.62
CA LEU A 32 12.76 -0.03 -2.24
C LEU A 32 12.52 -0.16 -0.74
N SER A 33 13.58 -0.07 0.06
CA SER A 33 13.54 -0.18 1.51
C SER A 33 13.49 1.16 2.23
N ASP A 34 13.31 2.27 1.51
CA ASP A 34 13.21 3.58 2.14
C ASP A 34 11.80 3.87 2.69
N ASP A 35 11.74 4.84 3.60
CA ASP A 35 10.50 5.27 4.25
C ASP A 35 9.47 5.78 3.24
N ARG A 36 9.92 6.35 2.11
CA ARG A 36 9.05 6.85 1.04
C ARG A 36 8.24 5.73 0.40
N CYS A 37 8.89 4.62 0.05
CA CYS A 37 8.21 3.45 -0.50
C CYS A 37 7.14 2.93 0.47
N GLU A 38 7.46 2.83 1.76
CA GLU A 38 6.50 2.37 2.77
C GLU A 38 5.32 3.33 2.95
N GLN A 39 5.58 4.65 2.98
CA GLN A 39 4.52 5.66 3.05
C GLN A 39 3.58 5.57 1.85
N LEU A 40 4.10 5.43 0.64
CA LEU A 40 3.29 5.29 -0.58
C LEU A 40 2.40 4.03 -0.53
N ILE A 41 2.94 2.90 -0.06
CA ILE A 41 2.18 1.65 0.07
C ILE A 41 1.05 1.81 1.10
N ARG A 42 1.31 2.46 2.24
CA ARG A 42 0.27 2.74 3.25
C ARG A 42 -0.80 3.68 2.71
N SER A 43 -0.42 4.75 2.02
CA SER A 43 -1.39 5.67 1.41
C SER A 43 -2.30 4.97 0.40
N LEU A 44 -1.75 4.05 -0.40
CA LEU A 44 -2.51 3.21 -1.34
C LEU A 44 -3.48 2.25 -0.63
N LEU A 45 -3.10 1.74 0.54
CA LEU A 45 -3.98 0.92 1.35
C LEU A 45 -5.15 1.75 1.89
N MET A 46 -4.85 2.92 2.45
CA MET A 46 -5.85 3.85 3.02
C MET A 46 -6.81 4.41 1.98
N SER A 47 -6.40 4.57 0.72
CA SER A 47 -7.28 5.00 -0.38
C SER A 47 -8.23 3.89 -0.86
N GLY A 48 -8.12 2.68 -0.28
CA GLY A 48 -9.03 1.58 -0.53
C GLY A 48 -8.73 0.79 -1.80
N PHE A 49 -7.50 0.86 -2.33
CA PHE A 49 -7.08 0.13 -3.52
C PHE A 49 -7.41 -1.37 -3.44
N ARG A 50 -7.25 -1.98 -2.27
CA ARG A 50 -7.55 -3.40 -2.00
C ARG A 50 -8.99 -3.81 -2.37
N ASN A 51 -9.95 -2.90 -2.24
CA ASN A 51 -11.37 -3.20 -2.48
C ASN A 51 -11.72 -3.21 -3.98
N LYS A 52 -10.77 -2.81 -4.84
CA LYS A 52 -10.96 -2.79 -6.29
C LYS A 52 -10.78 -4.19 -6.86
N LYS A 53 -11.89 -4.75 -7.35
CA LYS A 53 -11.90 -6.09 -7.95
C LYS A 53 -11.03 -6.13 -9.21
N GLY A 54 -10.17 -7.15 -9.29
CA GLY A 54 -9.40 -7.48 -10.48
C GLY A 54 -8.15 -6.63 -10.71
N MET A 55 -7.74 -5.80 -9.74
CA MET A 55 -6.49 -5.03 -9.82
C MET A 55 -5.43 -5.64 -8.91
N SER A 56 -4.20 -5.73 -9.43
CA SER A 56 -3.01 -6.15 -8.69
C SER A 56 -2.01 -5.00 -8.73
N ILE A 57 -1.38 -4.72 -7.59
CA ILE A 57 -0.32 -3.70 -7.51
C ILE A 57 0.81 -4.06 -8.46
N GLN A 58 1.18 -5.33 -8.52
CA GLN A 58 2.23 -5.78 -9.42
C GLN A 58 1.89 -5.46 -10.88
N THR A 59 0.66 -5.77 -11.30
CA THR A 59 0.23 -5.51 -12.69
C THR A 59 0.20 -4.02 -13.02
N GLU A 60 -0.32 -3.20 -12.11
CA GLU A 60 -0.38 -1.74 -12.28
C GLU A 60 1.01 -1.12 -12.33
N LEU A 61 1.93 -1.54 -11.45
CA LEU A 61 3.30 -1.02 -11.45
C LEU A 61 4.08 -1.49 -12.68
N ASP A 62 3.96 -2.75 -13.09
CA ASP A 62 4.60 -3.25 -14.30
C ASP A 62 4.19 -2.42 -15.53
N ALA A 63 2.90 -2.08 -15.65
CA ALA A 63 2.39 -1.27 -16.75
C ALA A 63 2.90 0.18 -16.68
N ARG A 64 2.74 0.84 -15.53
CA ARG A 64 3.10 2.26 -15.35
C ARG A 64 4.59 2.50 -15.42
N VAL A 65 5.41 1.62 -14.84
CA VAL A 65 6.88 1.77 -14.93
C VAL A 65 7.35 1.58 -16.36
N LYS A 66 6.77 0.66 -17.13
CA LYS A 66 7.11 0.51 -18.56
C LYS A 66 6.73 1.75 -19.36
N ASP A 67 5.60 2.38 -19.05
CA ASP A 67 5.17 3.62 -19.69
C ASP A 67 6.08 4.81 -19.31
N GLN A 68 6.37 4.99 -18.02
CA GLN A 68 7.13 6.13 -17.51
C GLN A 68 8.66 6.02 -17.75
N CYS A 69 9.25 4.83 -17.58
CA CYS A 69 10.69 4.60 -17.69
C CYS A 69 11.13 4.07 -19.07
N GLY A 70 10.17 3.68 -19.93
CA GLY A 70 10.43 3.22 -21.29
C GLY A 70 11.47 2.11 -21.37
N GLU A 71 12.48 2.33 -22.22
CA GLU A 71 13.46 1.32 -22.62
C GLU A 71 14.21 0.68 -21.43
N ARG A 72 14.52 1.45 -20.37
CA ARG A 72 15.22 0.94 -19.19
C ARG A 72 14.39 -0.10 -18.43
N ALA A 73 13.09 0.13 -18.28
CA ALA A 73 12.18 -0.82 -17.67
C ALA A 73 12.03 -2.10 -18.51
N MET A 74 12.07 -1.97 -19.84
CA MET A 74 11.98 -3.11 -20.75
C MET A 74 13.21 -4.01 -20.69
N HIS A 75 14.42 -3.43 -20.61
CA HIS A 75 15.67 -4.20 -20.48
C HIS A 75 15.91 -4.77 -19.07
N ARG A 76 15.28 -4.17 -18.04
CA ARG A 76 15.36 -4.63 -16.64
C ARG A 76 14.06 -5.30 -16.17
N GLY A 77 13.31 -5.92 -17.08
CA GLY A 77 11.99 -6.50 -16.79
C GLY A 77 11.97 -7.49 -15.63
N GLY A 78 12.98 -8.36 -15.49
CA GLY A 78 13.06 -9.30 -14.37
C GLY A 78 13.27 -8.63 -13.01
N GLU A 79 14.01 -7.53 -12.98
CA GLU A 79 14.20 -6.73 -11.77
C GLU A 79 12.93 -5.96 -11.43
N LEU A 80 12.29 -5.33 -12.42
CA LEU A 80 11.00 -4.66 -12.25
C LEU A 80 9.94 -5.63 -11.68
N SER A 81 9.77 -6.82 -12.25
CA SER A 81 8.80 -7.78 -11.72
C SER A 81 9.13 -8.25 -10.30
N SER A 82 10.42 -8.40 -9.97
CA SER A 82 10.85 -8.72 -8.58
C SER A 82 10.54 -7.58 -7.61
N MET A 83 10.76 -6.34 -8.04
CA MET A 83 10.41 -5.14 -7.27
C MET A 83 8.90 -5.04 -7.03
N ALA A 84 8.11 -5.17 -8.09
CA ALA A 84 6.67 -5.07 -8.05
C ALA A 84 6.06 -6.17 -7.16
N ALA A 85 6.57 -7.41 -7.23
CA ALA A 85 6.17 -8.50 -6.34
C ALA A 85 6.51 -8.23 -4.85
N LYS A 86 7.68 -7.62 -4.57
CA LYS A 86 8.03 -7.22 -3.19
C LYS A 86 7.09 -6.16 -2.64
N ILE A 87 6.69 -5.19 -3.47
CA ILE A 87 5.73 -4.15 -3.08
C ILE A 87 4.36 -4.77 -2.81
N GLU A 88 3.87 -5.65 -3.69
CA GLU A 88 2.60 -6.35 -3.50
C GLU A 88 2.60 -7.17 -2.21
N SER A 89 3.69 -7.89 -1.93
CA SER A 89 3.85 -8.63 -0.67
C SER A 89 3.79 -7.72 0.56
N LYS A 90 4.45 -6.55 0.52
CA LYS A 90 4.41 -5.57 1.63
C LYS A 90 3.00 -5.00 1.82
N PHE A 91 2.33 -4.69 0.72
CA PHE A 91 0.95 -4.20 0.77
C PHE A 91 0.01 -5.23 1.39
N ASP A 92 0.11 -6.50 0.99
CA ASP A 92 -0.69 -7.58 1.54
C ASP A 92 -0.41 -7.81 3.03
N GLU A 93 0.86 -7.70 3.43
CA GLU A 93 1.25 -7.79 4.84
C GLU A 93 0.62 -6.67 5.69
N LEU A 94 0.73 -5.42 5.23
CA LEU A 94 0.13 -4.26 5.89
C LEU A 94 -1.40 -4.40 5.97
N ALA A 95 -2.04 -4.77 4.86
CA ALA A 95 -3.49 -4.97 4.81
C ALA A 95 -3.96 -6.06 5.80
N ARG A 96 -3.18 -7.14 5.94
CA ARG A 96 -3.47 -8.20 6.92
C ARG A 96 -3.32 -7.69 8.35
N TRP A 97 -2.30 -6.89 8.62
CA TRP A 97 -2.06 -6.34 9.95
C TRP A 97 -3.19 -5.39 10.37
N GLU A 98 -3.61 -4.48 9.49
CA GLU A 98 -4.75 -3.59 9.75
C GLU A 98 -6.06 -4.35 9.97
N THR A 99 -6.28 -5.46 9.25
CA THR A 99 -7.47 -6.30 9.45
C THR A 99 -7.42 -7.06 10.79
N LYS A 100 -6.21 -7.37 11.30
CA LYS A 100 -5.99 -8.14 12.53
C LYS A 100 -5.95 -7.30 13.80
N ASN A 101 -5.91 -5.97 13.69
CA ASN A 101 -6.07 -5.05 14.81
C ASN A 101 -7.47 -4.42 14.82
N PRO A 102 -8.52 -5.18 15.19
CA PRO A 102 -9.76 -4.56 15.61
C PRO A 102 -9.51 -3.96 17.00
N ALA A 103 -9.02 -2.73 17.04
CA ALA A 103 -8.91 -1.91 18.24
C ALA A 103 -8.20 -2.56 19.44
N ASP A 104 -6.96 -2.12 19.70
CA ASP A 104 -6.38 -2.03 21.05
C ASP A 104 -7.15 -0.99 21.93
N ASP A 105 -8.42 -0.70 21.62
CA ASP A 105 -9.33 0.20 22.35
C ASP A 105 -10.53 -0.57 22.95
N THR A 106 -10.35 -1.84 23.31
CA THR A 106 -11.02 -2.33 24.51
C THR A 106 -10.03 -2.21 25.66
N GLU A 107 -9.85 -0.99 26.16
CA GLU A 107 -9.71 -0.84 27.59
C GLU A 107 -10.90 -1.59 28.19
N ASP A 108 -10.65 -2.76 28.77
CA ASP A 108 -11.57 -3.34 29.74
C ASP A 108 -12.00 -2.19 30.66
N PRO A 109 -13.28 -1.79 30.73
CA PRO A 109 -13.70 -0.96 31.83
C PRO A 109 -13.53 -1.83 33.07
N LYS A 110 -12.37 -1.69 33.71
CA LYS A 110 -12.06 -2.23 35.03
C LYS A 110 -13.30 -1.95 35.87
N PRO A 111 -14.03 -2.96 36.37
CA PRO A 111 -15.14 -2.67 37.25
C PRO A 111 -14.55 -1.95 38.45
N ALA A 112 -14.84 -0.65 38.56
CA ALA A 112 -14.52 0.11 39.74
C ALA A 112 -15.36 -0.50 40.86
N ASN A 113 -14.72 -1.36 41.63
CA ASN A 113 -15.10 -1.79 42.95
C ASN A 113 -15.20 -0.55 43.87
N VAL A 114 -16.28 0.22 43.71
CA VAL A 114 -16.69 1.23 44.66
C VAL A 114 -17.60 0.57 45.70
N SER A 115 -16.96 0.07 46.76
CA SER A 115 -17.61 -0.12 48.04
C SER A 115 -18.01 1.26 48.57
N SER A 116 -19.18 1.76 48.15
CA SER A 116 -19.78 2.94 48.79
C SER A 116 -20.51 2.48 50.03
N ALA A 117 -19.84 2.66 51.16
CA ALA A 117 -20.47 2.82 52.46
C ALA A 117 -21.55 3.92 52.35
N THR A 118 -22.76 3.64 52.81
CA THR A 118 -23.71 4.69 53.16
C THR A 118 -24.43 4.26 54.44
N ASP A 119 -24.23 5.09 55.45
CA ASP A 119 -24.89 5.16 56.75
C ASP A 119 -26.41 5.28 56.59
N ALA A 120 -27.17 4.49 57.35
CA ALA A 120 -28.57 4.74 57.70
C ALA A 120 -28.96 3.91 58.94
#